data_AF-J0GWT4-F1
#
_entry.id   AF-J0GWT4-F1
#
_cell.length_a   1.000
_cell.length_b   1.000
_cell.length_c   1.000
_cell.angle_alpha   90.00
_cell.angle_beta   90.00
_cell.angle_gamma   90.00
#
_symmetry.space_group_name_H-M   'P 1'
#
loop_
_entity.id
_entity.type
_entity.pdbx_description
1 polymer ?
#
loop_
_entity_poly.entity_id
_entity_poly.type
_entity_poly.pdbx_seq_one_letter_code
_entity_poly.pdbx_strand_id
1 'polypeptide(L)'
;MARNKRNDTPALLETWTLPPAATLGSSVRAKGILLEIRARLPSSVRKLLDISGRALTLAMPESARSEFRHASAIIAKSLEGIESLPVIPREIEDILTISTTERRRWLEDDRLPSAGTRTVKLRGRARQITFHVFEPRMVEDLLDRGVVEEWREEDAATAMENRRRAAYKAKLTRSLTKDSKATAASQDLTDDASAKLRGWEEFGRDGLLR
;
A
#
# COMPACT_ATOMS: atom_id res chain seq x y z
N MET A 1 8.45 -44.42 27.46
CA MET A 1 9.28 -43.81 26.39
C MET A 1 9.79 -42.47 26.90
N ALA A 2 11.08 -42.20 26.69
CA ALA A 2 11.93 -41.34 27.53
C ALA A 2 11.56 -39.84 27.58
N ARG A 3 11.84 -39.26 28.76
CA ARG A 3 11.79 -37.83 29.10
C ARG A 3 12.46 -36.97 28.01
N ASN A 4 11.72 -35.99 27.49
CA ASN A 4 12.27 -34.90 26.72
C ASN A 4 13.19 -34.09 27.64
N LYS A 5 14.50 -34.35 27.58
CA LYS A 5 15.52 -33.53 28.26
C LYS A 5 15.37 -32.12 27.70
N ARG A 6 14.95 -31.18 28.57
CA ARG A 6 15.23 -29.76 28.37
C ARG A 6 16.75 -29.68 28.22
N ASN A 7 17.22 -29.31 27.03
CA ASN A 7 18.63 -29.04 26.80
C ASN A 7 18.96 -27.76 27.59
N ASP A 8 19.34 -27.97 28.84
CA ASP A 8 19.80 -26.97 29.80
C ASP A 8 21.25 -26.58 29.49
N THR A 9 21.53 -26.29 28.21
CA THR A 9 22.76 -25.59 27.84
C THR A 9 22.51 -24.14 28.20
N PRO A 10 23.35 -23.47 29.02
CA PRO A 10 23.15 -22.07 29.32
C PRO A 10 23.05 -21.30 28.00
N ALA A 11 21.95 -20.60 27.79
CA ALA A 11 21.77 -19.82 26.58
C ALA A 11 22.44 -18.47 26.80
N LEU A 12 23.33 -18.09 25.89
CA LEU A 12 23.72 -16.71 25.75
C LEU A 12 22.51 -15.96 25.21
N LEU A 13 22.04 -14.99 26.00
CA LEU A 13 20.87 -14.19 25.71
C LEU A 13 21.24 -12.73 25.76
N GLU A 14 20.84 -11.99 24.73
CA GLU A 14 20.88 -10.55 24.72
C GLU A 14 19.61 -10.02 24.07
N THR A 15 19.03 -8.99 24.70
CA THR A 15 17.76 -8.42 24.30
C THR A 15 17.89 -6.92 24.13
N TRP A 16 17.41 -6.43 22.99
CA TRP A 16 17.29 -5.00 22.69
C TRP A 16 15.81 -4.63 22.61
N THR A 17 15.46 -3.43 23.09
CA THR A 17 14.10 -2.91 22.96
C THR A 17 14.05 -1.90 21.83
N LEU A 18 13.21 -2.16 20.83
CA LEU A 18 12.99 -1.22 19.73
C LEU A 18 12.28 0.05 20.26
N PRO A 19 12.72 1.25 19.88
CA PRO A 19 12.00 2.49 20.20
C PRO A 19 10.57 2.49 19.62
N PRO A 20 9.61 3.20 20.24
CA PRO A 20 8.24 3.26 19.72
C PRO A 20 8.21 3.92 18.33
N ALA A 21 9.02 4.97 18.14
CA ALA A 21 9.19 5.67 16.87
C ALA A 21 9.73 4.76 15.75
N ALA A 22 10.51 3.74 16.10
CA ALA A 22 11.00 2.77 15.13
C ALA A 22 9.86 1.89 14.59
N THR A 23 8.89 1.49 15.43
CA THR A 23 7.82 0.58 15.02
C THR A 23 6.54 1.28 14.58
N LEU A 24 6.33 2.55 14.98
CA LEU A 24 5.11 3.33 14.71
C LEU A 24 3.83 2.54 15.07
N GLY A 25 3.88 1.82 16.21
CA GLY A 25 2.79 0.94 16.66
C GLY A 25 2.55 -0.34 15.84
N SER A 26 3.24 -0.55 14.71
CA SER A 26 2.99 -1.66 13.78
C SER A 26 3.80 -2.92 14.08
N SER A 27 3.10 -4.05 14.19
CA SER A 27 3.74 -5.37 14.29
C SER A 27 4.37 -5.83 12.97
N VAL A 28 3.81 -5.37 11.84
CA VAL A 28 4.37 -5.62 10.50
C VAL A 28 5.71 -4.91 10.35
N ARG A 29 5.81 -3.66 10.80
CA ARG A 29 7.08 -2.91 10.81
C ARG A 29 8.12 -3.50 11.75
N ALA A 30 7.71 -3.96 12.93
CA ALA A 30 8.61 -4.67 13.85
C ALA A 30 9.22 -5.93 13.19
N LYS A 31 8.40 -6.70 12.44
CA LYS A 31 8.89 -7.84 11.63
C LYS A 31 9.77 -7.40 10.46
N GLY A 32 9.46 -6.28 9.81
CA GLY A 32 10.28 -5.69 8.76
C GLY A 32 11.69 -5.35 9.25
N ILE A 33 11.79 -4.69 10.41
CA ILE A 33 13.05 -4.38 11.11
C ILE A 33 13.83 -5.67 11.43
N LEU A 34 13.16 -6.70 11.96
CA LEU A 34 13.80 -7.99 12.20
C LEU A 34 14.42 -8.58 10.93
N LEU A 35 13.72 -8.51 9.79
CA LEU A 35 14.22 -9.02 8.51
C LEU A 35 15.41 -8.21 7.99
N GLU A 36 15.39 -6.88 8.15
CA GLU A 36 16.49 -6.00 7.77
C GLU A 36 17.76 -6.30 8.59
N ILE A 37 17.63 -6.50 9.91
CA ILE A 37 18.75 -6.88 10.78
C ILE A 37 19.24 -8.29 10.43
N ARG A 38 18.33 -9.26 10.26
CA ARG A 38 18.69 -10.62 9.83
C ARG A 38 19.42 -10.62 8.50
N ALA A 39 19.11 -9.72 7.57
CA ALA A 39 19.80 -9.64 6.29
C ALA A 39 21.31 -9.34 6.41
N ARG A 40 21.74 -8.70 7.51
CA ARG A 40 23.14 -8.33 7.81
C ARG A 40 23.90 -9.37 8.61
N LEU A 41 23.20 -10.29 9.28
CA LEU A 41 23.81 -11.35 10.10
C LEU A 41 24.36 -12.52 9.25
N PRO A 42 25.32 -13.30 9.75
CA PRO A 42 25.71 -14.59 9.14
C PRO A 42 24.53 -15.57 9.07
N SER A 43 24.42 -16.34 7.99
CA SER A 43 23.27 -17.24 7.72
C SER A 43 23.02 -18.26 8.84
N SER A 44 24.06 -18.71 9.52
CA SER A 44 24.00 -19.61 10.68
C SER A 44 23.27 -19.00 11.88
N VAL A 45 23.35 -17.67 12.05
CA VAL A 45 22.84 -16.96 13.23
C VAL A 45 21.48 -16.29 12.98
N ARG A 46 21.11 -15.98 11.73
CA ARG A 46 19.89 -15.20 11.41
C ARG A 46 18.62 -15.74 12.08
N LYS A 47 18.47 -17.07 12.15
CA LYS A 47 17.26 -17.71 12.73
C LYS A 47 17.23 -17.70 14.26
N LEU A 48 18.34 -17.37 14.90
CA LEU A 48 18.50 -17.30 16.35
C LEU A 48 18.13 -15.94 16.95
N LEU A 49 17.95 -14.93 16.08
CA LEU A 49 17.41 -13.62 16.43
C LEU A 49 15.90 -13.65 16.22
N ASP A 50 15.09 -13.32 17.22
CA ASP A 50 13.63 -13.24 17.10
C ASP A 50 13.06 -11.96 17.73
N ILE A 51 11.81 -11.64 17.41
CA ILE A 51 11.12 -10.47 17.95
C ILE A 51 9.79 -10.84 18.60
N SER A 52 9.57 -10.37 19.83
CA SER A 52 8.29 -10.45 20.52
C SER A 52 7.84 -9.05 20.93
N GLY A 53 6.76 -8.57 20.32
CA GLY A 53 6.35 -7.17 20.44
C GLY A 53 7.45 -6.22 19.94
N ARG A 54 8.13 -5.56 20.89
CA ARG A 54 9.27 -4.65 20.64
C ARG A 54 10.61 -5.19 21.15
N ALA A 55 10.62 -6.36 21.77
CA ALA A 55 11.82 -7.00 22.31
C ALA A 55 12.46 -7.88 21.25
N LEU A 56 13.64 -7.48 20.79
CA LEU A 56 14.49 -8.24 19.86
C LEU A 56 15.47 -9.07 20.68
N THR A 57 15.45 -10.39 20.56
CA THR A 57 16.26 -11.30 21.39
C THR A 57 17.12 -12.20 20.53
N LEU A 58 18.43 -12.21 20.79
CA LEU A 58 19.38 -13.17 20.25
C LEU A 58 19.61 -14.28 21.28
N ALA A 59 19.39 -15.54 20.87
CA ALA A 59 19.61 -16.70 21.73
C ALA A 59 20.56 -17.71 21.09
N MET A 60 21.71 -17.97 21.71
CA MET A 60 22.73 -18.90 21.19
C MET A 60 23.25 -19.85 22.28
N PRO A 61 23.76 -21.04 21.92
CA PRO A 61 24.44 -21.91 22.87
C PRO A 61 25.69 -21.26 23.46
N GLU A 62 26.00 -21.53 24.73
CA GLU A 62 27.22 -21.02 25.40
C GLU A 62 28.53 -21.44 24.74
N SER A 63 28.54 -22.53 23.97
CA SER A 63 29.70 -22.93 23.17
C SER A 63 30.06 -21.93 22.07
N ALA A 64 29.14 -21.05 21.68
CA ALA A 64 29.28 -20.11 20.55
C ALA A 64 29.60 -18.66 21.00
N ARG A 65 30.30 -18.46 22.13
CA ARG A 65 30.59 -17.13 22.73
C ARG A 65 31.20 -16.11 21.76
N SER A 66 32.14 -16.51 20.90
CA SER A 66 32.77 -15.59 19.94
C SER A 66 31.79 -15.12 18.86
N GLU A 67 31.03 -16.05 18.28
CA GLU A 67 30.00 -15.77 17.29
C GLU A 67 28.87 -14.91 17.87
N PHE A 68 28.47 -15.21 19.11
CA PHE A 68 27.48 -14.42 19.85
C PHE A 68 27.91 -12.97 19.98
N ARG A 69 29.13 -12.69 20.49
CA ARG A 69 29.64 -11.32 20.60
C ARG A 69 29.69 -10.59 19.24
N HIS A 70 30.08 -11.30 18.19
CA HIS A 70 30.13 -10.73 16.85
C HIS A 70 28.73 -10.39 16.31
N ALA A 71 27.77 -11.30 16.47
CA ALA A 71 26.38 -11.08 16.10
C ALA A 71 25.74 -9.96 16.91
N SER A 72 25.92 -9.94 18.22
CA SER A 72 25.45 -8.86 19.09
C SER A 72 25.99 -7.50 18.65
N ALA A 73 27.28 -7.42 18.30
CA ALA A 73 27.85 -6.17 17.80
C ALA A 73 27.24 -5.72 16.47
N ILE A 74 26.96 -6.64 15.55
CA ILE A 74 26.27 -6.32 14.29
C ILE A 74 24.84 -5.83 14.55
N ILE A 75 24.12 -6.46 15.49
CA ILE A 75 22.75 -6.08 15.87
C ILE A 75 22.75 -4.69 16.49
N ALA A 76 23.57 -4.46 17.52
CA ALA A 76 23.68 -3.17 18.19
C ALA A 76 23.97 -2.04 17.19
N LYS A 77 24.97 -2.24 16.31
CA LYS A 77 25.29 -1.28 15.25
C LYS A 77 24.15 -1.08 14.24
N SER A 78 23.37 -2.12 13.95
CA SER A 78 22.23 -2.01 13.02
C SER A 78 21.03 -1.31 13.64
N LEU A 79 20.95 -1.26 14.97
CA LEU A 79 19.90 -0.54 15.70
C LEU A 79 20.19 0.97 15.77
N GLU A 80 21.44 1.39 15.59
CA GLU A 80 21.79 2.80 15.44
C GLU A 80 21.06 3.40 14.23
N GLY A 81 20.21 4.40 14.47
CA GLY A 81 19.42 5.05 13.41
C GLY A 81 18.27 4.21 12.85
N ILE A 82 17.84 3.13 13.52
CA ILE A 82 16.75 2.28 13.02
C ILE A 82 15.43 3.04 12.79
N GLU A 83 15.22 4.13 13.51
CA GLU A 83 14.05 5.01 13.36
C GLU A 83 13.96 5.68 11.99
N SER A 84 15.10 5.90 11.31
CA SER A 84 15.12 6.50 9.97
C SER A 84 14.92 5.48 8.85
N LEU A 85 14.66 4.20 9.16
CA LEU A 85 14.46 3.17 8.15
C LEU A 85 13.17 3.46 7.34
N PRO A 86 13.25 3.57 6.00
CA PRO A 86 12.08 3.85 5.18
C PRO A 86 10.96 2.82 5.37
N VAL A 87 9.72 3.31 5.46
CA VAL A 87 8.51 2.49 5.59
C VAL A 87 8.14 1.92 4.22
N ILE A 88 7.89 0.62 4.13
CA ILE A 88 7.48 -0.04 2.88
C ILE A 88 5.94 -0.08 2.75
N PRO A 89 5.38 -0.37 1.55
CA PRO A 89 3.93 -0.32 1.33
C PRO A 89 3.11 -1.17 2.30
N ARG A 90 3.58 -2.37 2.63
CA ARG A 90 2.84 -3.25 3.55
C ARG A 90 2.88 -2.74 4.99
N GLU A 91 3.94 -2.05 5.37
CA GLU A 91 4.08 -1.45 6.70
C GLU A 91 3.19 -0.23 6.83
N ILE A 92 3.18 0.68 5.85
CA ILE A 92 2.34 1.89 5.94
C ILE A 92 0.84 1.56 5.93
N GLU A 93 0.45 0.51 5.20
CA GLU A 93 -0.92 -0.03 5.23
C GLU A 93 -1.33 -0.47 6.64
N ASP A 94 -0.41 -1.13 7.37
CA ASP A 94 -0.64 -1.58 8.75
C ASP A 94 -0.60 -0.42 9.75
N ILE A 95 0.36 0.50 9.60
CA ILE A 95 0.55 1.66 10.49
C ILE A 95 -0.64 2.62 10.42
N LEU A 96 -1.05 3.01 9.21
CA LEU A 96 -2.17 3.93 9.01
C LEU A 96 -3.51 3.22 9.03
N THR A 97 -3.54 1.89 9.15
CA THR A 97 -4.76 1.07 9.12
C THR A 97 -5.56 1.30 7.83
N ILE A 98 -4.86 1.32 6.69
CA ILE A 98 -5.43 1.60 5.37
C ILE A 98 -5.31 0.39 4.44
N SER A 99 -6.23 0.31 3.49
CA SER A 99 -6.22 -0.69 2.43
C SER A 99 -5.21 -0.36 1.34
N THR A 100 -4.81 -1.39 0.57
CA THR A 100 -4.00 -1.21 -0.64
C THR A 100 -4.68 -0.30 -1.67
N THR A 101 -6.01 -0.29 -1.72
CA THR A 101 -6.78 0.58 -2.62
C THR A 101 -6.73 2.05 -2.20
N GLU A 102 -6.88 2.33 -0.90
CA GLU A 102 -6.73 3.69 -0.35
C GLU A 102 -5.32 4.20 -0.59
N ARG A 103 -4.29 3.38 -0.26
CA ARG A 103 -2.89 3.75 -0.50
C ARG A 103 -2.62 4.11 -1.97
N ARG A 104 -3.14 3.33 -2.93
CA ARG A 104 -2.95 3.62 -4.36
C ARG A 104 -3.63 4.92 -4.76
N ARG A 105 -4.88 5.12 -4.35
CA ARG A 105 -5.62 6.36 -4.62
C ARG A 105 -4.88 7.57 -4.06
N TRP A 106 -4.45 7.51 -2.80
CA TRP A 106 -3.78 8.65 -2.15
C TRP A 106 -2.37 8.91 -2.66
N LEU A 107 -1.70 7.89 -3.23
CA LEU A 107 -0.48 8.08 -4.01
C LEU A 107 -0.75 8.78 -5.35
N GLU A 108 -1.83 8.43 -6.04
CA GLU A 108 -2.23 9.04 -7.31
C GLU A 108 -2.69 10.49 -7.13
N ASP A 109 -3.36 10.78 -6.02
CA ASP A 109 -3.86 12.12 -5.65
C ASP A 109 -2.79 13.01 -4.98
N ASP A 110 -1.55 12.54 -4.85
CA ASP A 110 -0.41 13.20 -4.15
C ASP A 110 -0.68 13.54 -2.66
N ARG A 111 -1.75 13.00 -2.08
CA ARG A 111 -2.08 13.12 -0.65
C ARG A 111 -1.07 12.37 0.23
N LEU A 112 -0.59 11.22 -0.25
CA LEU A 112 0.39 10.39 0.43
C LEU A 112 1.76 10.52 -0.26
N PRO A 113 2.64 11.43 0.18
CA PRO A 113 3.90 11.72 -0.51
C PRO A 113 4.87 10.54 -0.41
N SER A 114 5.46 10.16 -1.55
CA SER A 114 6.48 9.12 -1.61
C SER A 114 7.88 9.71 -1.41
N ALA A 115 8.68 9.07 -0.56
CA ALA A 115 10.10 9.42 -0.36
C ALA A 115 11.03 8.82 -1.43
N GLY A 116 10.46 8.29 -2.52
CA GLY A 116 11.17 7.62 -3.61
C GLY A 116 10.76 6.16 -3.77
N THR A 117 11.47 5.45 -4.66
CA THR A 117 11.16 4.06 -5.00
C THR A 117 12.33 3.14 -4.69
N ARG A 118 12.04 1.97 -4.11
CA ARG A 118 13.02 0.89 -3.90
C ARG A 118 12.71 -0.26 -4.85
N THR A 119 13.74 -0.81 -5.48
CA THR A 119 13.65 -1.99 -6.34
C THR A 119 14.26 -3.20 -5.65
N VAL A 120 13.48 -4.27 -5.52
CA VAL A 120 13.93 -5.56 -4.98
C VAL A 120 13.99 -6.59 -6.10
N LYS A 121 15.13 -7.27 -6.23
CA LYS A 121 15.31 -8.42 -7.12
C LYS A 121 14.83 -9.68 -6.40
N LEU A 122 13.80 -10.33 -6.93
CA LEU A 122 13.32 -11.61 -6.42
C LEU A 122 14.18 -12.76 -6.94
N ARG A 123 14.24 -13.87 -6.19
CA ARG A 123 14.92 -15.10 -6.63
C ARG A 123 14.14 -15.72 -7.80
N GLY A 124 14.79 -15.85 -8.96
CA GLY A 124 14.21 -16.45 -10.18
C GLY A 124 14.48 -15.62 -11.45
N ARG A 125 13.89 -16.04 -12.58
CA ARG A 125 14.04 -15.34 -13.88
C ARG A 125 13.37 -13.96 -13.81
N ALA A 126 14.20 -12.91 -13.75
CA ALA A 126 13.87 -11.52 -14.08
C ALA A 126 12.67 -10.84 -13.37
N ARG A 127 12.34 -11.22 -12.13
CA ARG A 127 11.29 -10.51 -11.37
C ARG A 127 11.91 -9.45 -10.47
N GLN A 128 11.95 -8.21 -10.96
CA GLN A 128 12.21 -7.02 -10.15
C GLN A 128 10.89 -6.37 -9.80
N ILE A 129 10.71 -5.99 -8.53
CA ILE A 129 9.55 -5.23 -8.09
C ILE A 129 10.05 -3.88 -7.59
N THR A 130 9.54 -2.81 -8.18
CA THR A 130 9.76 -1.43 -7.74
C THR A 130 8.53 -0.97 -6.97
N PHE A 131 8.74 -0.37 -5.80
CA PHE A 131 7.65 0.12 -4.97
C PHE A 131 8.03 1.43 -4.28
N HIS A 132 7.01 2.22 -3.95
CA HIS A 132 7.16 3.45 -3.18
C HIS A 132 7.57 3.17 -1.73
N VAL A 133 8.51 3.95 -1.23
CA VAL A 133 8.86 3.99 0.19
C VAL A 133 8.44 5.33 0.78
N PHE A 134 8.28 5.35 2.10
CA PHE A 134 7.79 6.50 2.84
C PHE A 134 8.74 6.86 3.97
N GLU A 135 8.86 8.15 4.24
CA GLU A 135 9.71 8.64 5.33
C GLU A 135 9.01 8.43 6.68
N PRO A 136 9.68 7.86 7.69
CA PRO A 136 9.07 7.61 9.00
C PRO A 136 8.51 8.85 9.68
N ARG A 137 9.19 10.00 9.58
CA ARG A 137 8.75 11.28 10.15
C ARG A 137 7.47 11.80 9.51
N MET A 138 7.34 11.66 8.20
CA MET A 138 6.11 12.01 7.49
C MET A 138 4.96 11.10 7.92
N VAL A 139 5.21 9.79 8.09
CA VAL A 139 4.17 8.85 8.56
C VAL A 139 3.75 9.16 10.01
N GLU A 140 4.69 9.49 10.87
CA GLU A 140 4.43 9.95 12.25
C GLU A 140 3.52 11.19 12.25
N ASP A 141 3.83 12.20 11.43
CA ASP A 141 3.03 13.41 11.29
C ASP A 141 1.62 13.15 10.70
N LEU A 142 1.45 12.16 9.83
CA LEU A 142 0.12 11.73 9.37
C LEU A 142 -0.71 11.10 10.48
N LEU A 143 -0.08 10.29 11.34
CA LEU A 143 -0.74 9.67 12.50
C LEU A 143 -1.17 10.74 13.51
N ASP A 144 -0.29 11.69 13.81
CA ASP A 144 -0.55 12.74 14.80
C ASP A 144 -1.68 13.68 14.37
N ARG A 145 -1.77 13.97 13.07
CA ARG A 145 -2.83 14.83 12.50
C ARG A 145 -4.17 14.10 12.30
N GLY A 146 -4.16 12.77 12.19
CA GLY A 146 -5.37 11.98 11.96
C GLY A 146 -6.02 12.19 10.58
N VAL A 147 -5.26 12.62 9.57
CA VAL A 147 -5.78 12.98 8.22
C VAL A 147 -6.43 11.82 7.45
N VAL A 148 -6.17 10.59 7.87
CA VAL A 148 -6.72 9.38 7.23
C VAL A 148 -8.25 9.38 7.22
N GLU A 149 -8.88 9.81 8.32
CA GLU A 149 -10.35 9.87 8.40
C GLU A 149 -10.92 11.01 7.56
N GLU A 150 -10.27 12.18 7.56
CA GLU A 150 -10.63 13.30 6.70
C GLU A 150 -10.61 12.89 5.22
N TRP A 151 -9.54 12.22 4.77
CA TRP A 151 -9.45 11.73 3.39
C TRP A 151 -10.53 10.70 3.04
N ARG A 152 -10.97 9.88 4.01
CA ARG A 152 -12.08 8.94 3.82
C ARG A 152 -13.42 9.66 3.67
N GLU A 153 -13.65 10.71 4.46
CA GLU A 153 -14.85 11.54 4.35
C GLU A 153 -14.91 12.26 3.00
N GLU A 154 -13.79 12.83 2.55
CA GLU A 154 -13.64 13.43 1.22
C GLU A 154 -13.90 12.42 0.10
N ASP A 155 -13.32 11.21 0.22
CA ASP A 155 -13.50 10.12 -0.74
C ASP A 155 -14.98 9.68 -0.79
N ALA A 156 -15.64 9.60 0.36
CA ALA A 156 -17.06 9.26 0.46
C ALA A 156 -17.94 10.35 -0.19
N ALA A 157 -17.68 11.62 0.09
CA ALA A 157 -18.40 12.74 -0.50
C ALA A 157 -18.24 12.77 -2.02
N THR A 158 -17.01 12.59 -2.51
CA THR A 158 -16.70 12.52 -3.94
C THR A 158 -17.38 11.33 -4.60
N ALA A 159 -17.39 10.16 -3.95
CA ALA A 159 -18.09 8.98 -4.45
C ALA A 159 -19.62 9.20 -4.54
N MET A 160 -20.23 9.86 -3.56
CA MET A 160 -21.66 10.19 -3.62
C MET A 160 -21.98 11.14 -4.77
N GLU A 161 -21.15 12.18 -4.95
CA GLU A 161 -21.34 13.16 -6.03
C GLU A 161 -21.15 12.51 -7.41
N ASN A 162 -20.15 11.66 -7.56
CA ASN A 162 -19.93 10.88 -8.79
C ASN A 162 -21.11 9.95 -9.09
N ARG A 163 -21.71 9.31 -8.07
CA ARG A 163 -22.93 8.50 -8.25
C ARG A 163 -24.12 9.34 -8.70
N ARG A 164 -24.31 10.54 -8.14
CA ARG A 164 -25.37 11.47 -8.56
C ARG A 164 -25.18 11.89 -10.02
N ARG A 165 -23.97 12.29 -10.39
CA ARG A 165 -23.62 12.66 -11.77
C ARG A 165 -23.83 11.50 -12.75
N ALA A 166 -23.42 10.29 -12.38
CA ALA A 166 -23.63 9.10 -13.20
C ALA A 166 -25.12 8.79 -13.39
N ALA A 167 -25.92 8.89 -12.31
CA ALA A 167 -27.36 8.70 -12.39
C ALA A 167 -28.04 9.75 -13.28
N TYR A 168 -27.62 11.02 -13.19
CA TYR A 168 -28.11 12.09 -14.04
C TYR A 168 -27.75 11.86 -15.51
N LYS A 169 -26.47 11.55 -15.81
CA LYS A 169 -26.03 11.20 -17.16
C LYS A 169 -26.80 10.01 -17.72
N ALA A 170 -27.01 8.96 -16.92
CA ALA A 170 -27.78 7.79 -17.33
C ALA A 170 -29.28 8.09 -17.58
N LYS A 171 -29.87 9.05 -16.88
CA LYS A 171 -31.23 9.54 -17.19
C LYS A 171 -31.25 10.29 -18.52
N LEU A 172 -30.30 11.19 -18.74
CA LEU A 172 -30.19 11.97 -19.97
C LEU A 172 -29.94 11.08 -21.20
N THR A 173 -29.01 10.12 -21.11
CA THR A 173 -28.77 9.19 -22.22
C THR A 173 -30.03 8.36 -22.51
N ARG A 174 -30.74 7.89 -21.48
CA ARG A 174 -32.00 7.15 -21.67
C ARG A 174 -33.10 7.99 -22.31
N SER A 175 -33.26 9.27 -21.95
CA SER A 175 -34.24 10.15 -22.60
C SER A 175 -33.86 10.40 -24.05
N LEU A 176 -32.59 10.73 -24.34
CA LEU A 176 -32.12 10.93 -25.71
C LEU A 176 -32.32 9.69 -26.59
N THR A 177 -31.98 8.49 -26.09
CA THR A 177 -32.22 7.25 -26.84
C THR A 177 -33.70 6.94 -27.02
N LYS A 178 -34.55 7.25 -26.03
CA LYS A 178 -36.00 7.08 -26.14
C LYS A 178 -36.59 8.03 -27.18
N ASP A 179 -36.16 9.28 -27.17
CA ASP A 179 -36.59 10.30 -28.13
C ASP A 179 -36.14 9.90 -29.54
N SER A 180 -34.86 9.54 -29.76
CA SER A 180 -34.40 9.02 -31.06
C SER A 180 -35.16 7.79 -31.54
N LYS A 181 -35.54 6.88 -30.64
CA LYS A 181 -36.34 5.69 -30.99
C LYS A 181 -37.79 6.06 -31.32
N ALA A 182 -38.36 7.06 -30.66
CA ALA A 182 -39.67 7.61 -30.99
C ALA A 182 -39.64 8.34 -32.34
N THR A 183 -38.59 9.12 -32.63
CA THR A 183 -38.43 9.79 -33.94
C THR A 183 -38.27 8.78 -35.07
N ALA A 184 -37.48 7.72 -34.86
CA ALA A 184 -37.32 6.63 -35.83
C ALA A 184 -38.64 5.86 -36.06
N ALA A 185 -39.41 5.59 -35.00
CA ALA A 185 -40.71 4.94 -35.12
C ALA A 185 -41.76 5.83 -35.82
N SER A 186 -41.71 7.15 -35.62
CA SER A 186 -42.54 8.08 -36.38
C SER A 186 -42.08 8.24 -37.84
N GLN A 187 -40.78 8.12 -38.12
CA GLN A 187 -40.26 8.10 -39.48
C GLN A 187 -40.71 6.86 -40.24
N ASP A 188 -40.70 5.68 -39.61
CA ASP A 188 -41.17 4.41 -40.16
C ASP A 188 -42.68 4.42 -40.49
N LEU A 189 -43.47 5.23 -39.76
CA LEU A 189 -44.89 5.47 -40.03
C LEU A 189 -45.13 6.56 -41.10
N THR A 190 -44.14 7.40 -41.41
CA THR A 190 -44.21 8.42 -42.47
C THR A 190 -43.50 8.02 -43.76
N ASP A 191 -42.70 6.95 -43.74
CA ASP A 191 -41.98 6.47 -44.94
C ASP A 191 -42.90 5.76 -45.95
N ASP A 192 -44.16 5.50 -45.57
CA ASP A 192 -45.23 5.13 -46.51
C ASP A 192 -45.96 6.35 -47.10
N ALA A 193 -45.60 7.59 -46.70
CA ALA A 193 -46.27 8.82 -47.11
C ALA A 193 -45.39 9.94 -47.68
N SER A 194 -44.06 9.94 -47.51
CA SER A 194 -43.24 11.02 -48.09
C SER A 194 -41.81 10.63 -48.45
N ALA A 195 -41.67 10.09 -49.65
CA ALA A 195 -40.40 10.14 -50.36
C ALA A 195 -39.90 11.60 -50.50
N LYS A 196 -38.61 11.79 -50.19
CA LYS A 196 -37.73 12.96 -50.42
C LYS A 196 -37.69 13.99 -49.29
N LEU A 197 -36.55 14.01 -48.59
CA LEU A 197 -35.63 15.18 -48.53
C LEU A 197 -34.24 14.67 -48.09
N ARG A 198 -33.40 14.23 -49.05
CA ARG A 198 -31.98 13.94 -48.82
C ARG A 198 -31.20 15.27 -48.75
N GLY A 199 -30.30 15.43 -47.77
CA GLY A 199 -29.31 16.52 -47.77
C GLY A 199 -29.06 17.25 -46.44
N TRP A 200 -29.75 16.90 -45.34
CA TRP A 200 -29.53 17.55 -44.04
C TRP A 200 -28.36 16.98 -43.22
N GLU A 201 -27.83 15.81 -43.59
CA GLU A 201 -26.72 15.16 -42.87
C GLU A 201 -25.35 15.83 -43.09
N GLU A 202 -25.24 16.73 -44.07
CA GLU A 202 -23.98 17.42 -44.37
C GLU A 202 -23.78 18.68 -43.49
N PHE A 203 -24.84 19.23 -42.91
CA PHE A 203 -24.79 20.50 -42.17
C PHE A 203 -24.35 20.36 -40.70
N GLY A 204 -24.34 19.14 -40.14
CA GLY A 204 -23.98 18.89 -38.73
C GLY A 204 -22.50 18.64 -38.47
N ARG A 205 -21.66 18.57 -39.52
CA ARG A 205 -20.23 18.26 -39.38
C ARG A 205 -19.32 19.47 -39.17
N ASP A 206 -19.78 20.68 -39.50
CA ASP A 206 -19.01 21.90 -39.26
C ASP A 206 -19.52 22.61 -38.01
N GLY A 207 -18.81 22.38 -36.90
CA GLY A 207 -19.06 23.01 -35.62
C GLY A 207 -18.99 24.54 -35.72
N LEU A 208 -20.16 25.17 -35.77
CA LEU A 208 -20.32 26.63 -35.84
C LEU A 208 -21.19 27.16 -34.72
N LEU A 209 -20.93 26.73 -33.48
CA LEU A 209 -21.29 27.51 -32.29
C LEU A 209 -20.23 27.27 -31.20
N ARG A 210 -19.29 28.22 -31.14
CA ARG A 210 -18.54 28.54 -29.91
C ARG A 210 -19.45 29.25 -28.93
#